data_AF-Q0MUU0-F1
#
_entry.id   AF-Q0MUU0-F1
#
_cell.length_a   1.000
_cell.length_b   1.000
_cell.length_c   1.000
_cell.angle_alpha   90.00
_cell.angle_beta   90.00
_cell.angle_gamma   90.00
#
_symmetry.space_group_name_H-M   'P 1'
#
loop_
_entity.id
_entity.type
_entity.pdbx_description
1 polymer ?
#
loop_
_entity_poly.entity_id
_entity_poly.type
_entity_poly.pdbx_seq_one_letter_code
_entity_poly.pdbx_strand_id
1 'polypeptide(L)'
;MQVMQGRAHTQAAYSRQPAQQRTQRRVGRTTRLQVYARDFPAPQFDGTETYQEAVALSTKLQNAPRPVKPQRVVIAGAGLAGLSAAKYLSDAGHIPVVLEARDVLGGKVAAWKDEDGDWYETGLHIFFGAYPNMQRLFKELNISDRLQWKSHSMIFAMQDKPGEFSRFEFPDIPAPWNGVIAILRNNEMLSWPEKIQFAIGLLPAIIFGQKYVEEQDELTVTQWMQKQGVPSRVNDEVFIAMAKALNFINPDDLSMSVVLTALNRFLQERHGSKMAFLDGAPPERLCQPMVDHFTSRGGELRMNARIKQIVLN
;
A
#
# COMPACT_ATOMS: atom_id res chain seq x y z
N MET A 1 -18.12 69.52 7.07
CA MET A 1 -18.96 69.42 5.85
C MET A 1 -19.60 68.04 5.87
N GLN A 2 -20.83 67.79 6.36
CA GLN A 2 -22.11 68.47 6.09
C GLN A 2 -22.28 68.60 4.55
N VAL A 3 -23.30 68.08 3.86
CA VAL A 3 -24.76 67.95 4.09
C VAL A 3 -25.27 66.88 3.05
N MET A 4 -26.00 65.82 3.40
CA MET A 4 -27.47 65.67 3.58
C MET A 4 -28.35 65.88 2.32
N GLN A 5 -29.24 64.91 2.05
CA GLN A 5 -30.63 64.96 1.54
C GLN A 5 -30.95 63.64 0.78
N GLY A 6 -32.07 62.92 0.89
CA GLY A 6 -33.32 63.10 1.63
C GLY A 6 -34.51 62.49 0.87
N ARG A 7 -35.09 61.41 1.42
CA ARG A 7 -36.50 60.90 1.35
C ARG A 7 -37.14 60.45 0.02
N ALA A 8 -37.79 59.27 0.07
CA ALA A 8 -39.26 59.14 0.02
C ALA A 8 -39.74 57.72 0.43
N HIS A 9 -40.83 57.68 1.17
CA HIS A 9 -41.54 56.49 1.67
C HIS A 9 -42.52 55.92 0.63
N THR A 10 -42.73 54.59 0.65
CA THR A 10 -44.03 53.98 0.36
C THR A 10 -44.24 52.75 1.24
N GLN A 11 -45.29 52.80 2.06
CA GLN A 11 -45.80 51.68 2.85
C GLN A 11 -46.58 50.71 1.94
N ALA A 12 -46.32 49.41 2.07
CA ALA A 12 -47.24 48.37 1.63
C ALA A 12 -47.53 47.44 2.81
N ALA A 13 -48.80 47.43 3.22
CA ALA A 13 -49.33 46.60 4.29
C ALA A 13 -49.32 45.12 3.89
N TYR A 14 -48.79 44.25 4.75
CA TYR A 14 -49.00 42.81 4.65
C TYR A 14 -49.78 42.29 5.85
N SER A 15 -50.94 41.74 5.53
CA SER A 15 -51.92 41.08 6.38
C SER A 15 -51.34 39.89 7.16
N ARG A 16 -51.72 39.78 8.44
CA ARG A 16 -51.45 38.61 9.29
C ARG A 16 -52.26 37.39 8.79
N GLN A 17 -51.58 36.27 8.58
CA GLN A 17 -52.17 34.92 8.50
C GLN A 17 -51.62 34.03 9.64
N PRO A 18 -52.41 33.05 10.12
CA PRO A 18 -52.23 32.45 11.45
C PRO A 18 -51.15 31.36 11.49
N ALA A 19 -50.62 31.14 12.69
CA ALA A 19 -49.55 30.19 12.98
C ALA A 19 -49.90 28.75 12.56
N GLN A 20 -49.17 28.22 11.57
CA GLN A 20 -49.14 26.78 11.32
C GLN A 20 -48.31 26.10 12.41
N GLN A 21 -48.95 25.21 13.17
CA GLN A 21 -48.28 24.30 14.09
C GLN A 21 -47.27 23.44 13.31
N ARG A 22 -45.98 23.76 13.47
CA ARG A 22 -44.89 22.85 13.09
C ARG A 22 -44.97 21.62 13.98
N THR A 23 -45.49 20.53 13.43
CA THR A 23 -45.29 19.18 13.96
C THR A 23 -43.77 18.92 14.00
N GLN A 24 -43.18 19.01 15.19
CA GLN A 24 -41.83 18.53 15.44
C GLN A 24 -41.82 17.01 15.23
N ARG A 25 -41.43 16.57 14.04
CA ARG A 25 -40.93 15.21 13.86
C ARG A 25 -39.74 15.06 14.81
N ARG A 26 -39.89 14.20 15.83
CA ARG A 26 -38.77 13.73 16.64
C ARG A 26 -37.74 13.12 15.69
N VAL A 27 -36.70 13.88 15.37
CA VAL A 27 -35.48 13.35 14.78
C VAL A 27 -34.91 12.42 15.85
N GLY A 28 -35.00 11.11 15.62
CA GLY A 28 -34.39 10.12 16.49
C GLY A 28 -32.92 10.50 16.71
N ARG A 29 -32.42 10.31 17.94
CA ARG A 29 -31.01 10.52 18.29
C ARG A 29 -30.14 9.77 17.29
N THR A 30 -29.64 10.47 16.26
CA THR A 30 -28.53 9.99 15.45
C THR A 30 -27.32 10.05 16.35
N THR A 31 -26.91 8.91 16.90
CA THR A 31 -25.60 8.76 17.51
C THR A 31 -24.58 9.31 16.51
N ARG A 32 -23.90 10.40 16.89
CA ARG A 32 -22.86 11.00 16.05
C ARG A 32 -21.80 9.93 15.84
N LEU A 33 -21.60 9.49 14.60
CA LEU A 33 -20.51 8.58 14.25
C LEU A 33 -19.21 9.24 14.71
N GLN A 34 -18.52 8.59 15.64
CA GLN A 34 -17.20 9.03 16.09
C GLN A 34 -16.15 8.27 15.30
N VAL A 35 -15.33 9.01 14.56
CA VAL A 35 -14.21 8.47 13.78
C VAL A 35 -12.94 8.66 14.58
N TYR A 36 -12.16 7.59 14.74
CA TYR A 36 -10.89 7.61 15.44
C TYR A 36 -9.81 7.05 14.54
N ALA A 37 -8.70 7.77 14.38
CA ALA A 37 -7.47 7.20 13.85
C ALA A 37 -6.87 6.28 14.92
N ARG A 38 -6.67 5.01 14.58
CA ARG A 38 -6.13 4.01 15.50
C ARG A 38 -5.09 3.15 14.80
N ASP A 39 -3.93 3.03 15.44
CA ASP A 39 -2.91 2.07 15.09
C ASP A 39 -3.05 0.80 15.92
N PHE A 40 -2.61 -0.32 15.35
CA PHE A 40 -2.60 -1.63 15.95
C PHE A 40 -1.16 -2.07 16.20
N PRO A 41 -0.91 -3.00 17.15
CA PRO A 41 0.43 -3.50 17.38
C PRO A 41 1.07 -4.07 16.11
N ALA A 42 2.35 -3.77 15.94
CA ALA A 42 3.18 -4.36 14.90
C ALA A 42 3.17 -5.89 15.06
N PRO A 43 2.92 -6.65 13.98
CA PRO A 43 3.01 -8.10 14.05
C PRO A 43 4.44 -8.58 14.28
N GLN A 44 4.57 -9.77 14.86
CA GLN A 44 5.87 -10.43 14.96
C GLN A 44 6.16 -11.19 13.66
N PHE A 45 7.08 -10.67 12.85
CA PHE A 45 7.52 -11.31 11.60
C PHE A 45 8.77 -12.16 11.76
N ASP A 46 9.50 -11.99 12.87
CA ASP A 46 10.83 -12.59 13.08
C ASP A 46 10.83 -14.13 12.98
N GLY A 47 9.70 -14.81 13.20
CA GLY A 47 9.60 -16.27 13.11
C GLY A 47 9.30 -16.84 11.73
N THR A 48 9.06 -16.01 10.71
CA THR A 48 8.67 -16.50 9.37
C THR A 48 9.88 -16.89 8.52
N GLU A 49 9.75 -17.96 7.72
CA GLU A 49 10.83 -18.45 6.84
C GLU A 49 11.30 -17.39 5.84
N THR A 50 10.35 -16.70 5.20
CA THR A 50 10.59 -15.61 4.25
C THR A 50 11.39 -14.46 4.87
N TYR A 51 11.12 -14.13 6.13
CA TYR A 51 11.88 -13.12 6.85
C TYR A 51 13.28 -13.61 7.25
N GLN A 52 13.42 -14.87 7.66
CA GLN A 52 14.73 -15.47 7.93
C GLN A 52 15.62 -15.49 6.67
N GLU A 53 15.04 -15.71 5.50
CA GLU A 53 15.75 -15.58 4.22
C GLU A 53 16.26 -14.13 4.00
N ALA A 54 15.41 -13.12 4.22
CA ALA A 54 15.82 -11.71 4.11
C ALA A 54 16.92 -11.34 5.13
N VAL A 55 16.86 -11.89 6.34
CA VAL A 55 17.93 -11.75 7.34
C VAL A 55 19.22 -12.38 6.84
N ALA A 56 19.18 -13.60 6.29
CA ALA A 56 20.36 -14.29 5.77
C ALA A 56 21.01 -13.51 4.62
N LEU A 57 20.22 -13.02 3.65
CA LEU A 57 20.69 -12.25 2.51
C LEU A 57 21.38 -10.95 2.92
N SER A 58 20.78 -10.18 3.82
CA SER A 58 21.35 -8.91 4.31
C SER A 58 22.56 -9.13 5.21
N THR A 59 22.52 -10.12 6.10
CA THR A 59 23.63 -10.48 7.00
C THR A 59 24.86 -10.94 6.21
N LYS A 60 24.66 -11.67 5.10
CA LYS A 60 25.74 -12.08 4.20
C LYS A 60 26.53 -10.88 3.67
N LEU A 61 25.87 -9.76 3.37
CA LEU A 61 26.53 -8.54 2.88
C LEU A 61 27.21 -7.77 4.02
N GLN A 62 26.58 -7.68 5.19
CA GLN A 62 27.17 -7.04 6.38
C GLN A 62 28.44 -7.74 6.86
N ASN A 63 28.46 -9.07 6.78
CA ASN A 63 29.58 -9.91 7.22
C ASN A 63 30.55 -10.26 6.09
N ALA A 64 30.37 -9.70 4.89
CA ALA A 64 31.30 -9.92 3.79
C ALA A 64 32.71 -9.44 4.18
N PRO A 65 33.79 -10.16 3.80
CA PRO A 65 35.15 -9.70 4.02
C PRO A 65 35.34 -8.30 3.45
N ARG A 66 35.92 -7.39 4.25
CA ARG A 66 36.14 -6.01 3.81
C ARG A 66 37.12 -6.01 2.64
N PRO A 67 36.78 -5.37 1.51
CA PRO A 67 37.64 -5.38 0.33
C PRO A 67 38.93 -4.60 0.61
N VAL A 68 40.10 -5.18 0.26
CA VAL A 68 41.40 -4.49 0.33
C VAL A 68 41.38 -3.19 -0.49
N LYS A 69 40.65 -3.22 -1.61
CA LYS A 69 40.38 -2.05 -2.46
C LYS A 69 38.87 -1.92 -2.67
N PRO A 70 38.18 -1.06 -1.91
CA PRO A 70 36.76 -0.77 -2.13
C PRO A 70 36.47 -0.35 -3.57
N GLN A 71 35.46 -0.95 -4.19
CA GLN A 71 34.97 -0.54 -5.50
C GLN A 71 34.14 0.75 -5.36
N ARG A 72 34.32 1.68 -6.28
CA ARG A 72 33.43 2.83 -6.44
C ARG A 72 32.36 2.43 -7.45
N VAL A 73 31.10 2.39 -7.01
CA VAL A 73 29.98 1.87 -7.81
C VAL A 73 28.99 2.99 -8.10
N VAL A 74 28.87 3.36 -9.37
CA VAL A 74 27.91 4.39 -9.80
C VAL A 74 26.51 3.78 -9.91
N ILE A 75 25.53 4.42 -9.28
CA ILE A 75 24.13 4.01 -9.25
C ILE A 75 23.29 5.14 -9.85
N ALA A 76 22.58 4.84 -10.94
CA ALA A 76 21.69 5.81 -11.61
C ALA A 76 20.28 5.73 -11.02
N GLY A 77 19.91 6.73 -10.21
CA GLY A 77 18.59 6.89 -9.59
C GLY A 77 18.56 6.58 -8.10
N ALA A 78 17.93 7.46 -7.32
CA ALA A 78 17.71 7.33 -5.87
C ALA A 78 16.26 6.93 -5.53
N GLY A 79 15.67 6.04 -6.33
CA GLY A 79 14.47 5.29 -5.93
C GLY A 79 14.81 4.17 -4.93
N LEU A 80 13.80 3.49 -4.38
CA LEU A 80 14.01 2.41 -3.39
C LEU A 80 15.02 1.34 -3.85
N ALA A 81 15.04 1.00 -5.15
CA ALA A 81 16.01 0.06 -5.71
C ALA A 81 17.46 0.57 -5.61
N GLY A 82 17.72 1.80 -6.06
CA GLY A 82 19.05 2.41 -6.02
C GLY A 82 19.52 2.71 -4.60
N LEU A 83 18.63 3.19 -3.74
CA LEU A 83 18.92 3.40 -2.32
C LEU A 83 19.23 2.08 -1.59
N SER A 84 18.49 1.02 -1.88
CA SER A 84 18.75 -0.32 -1.33
C SER A 84 20.10 -0.86 -1.80
N ALA A 85 20.39 -0.75 -3.10
CA ALA A 85 21.70 -1.12 -3.65
C ALA A 85 22.84 -0.36 -2.97
N ALA A 86 22.70 0.97 -2.79
CA ALA A 86 23.69 1.78 -2.11
C ALA A 86 23.89 1.36 -0.64
N LYS A 87 22.78 1.18 0.09
CA LYS A 87 22.80 0.71 1.48
C LYS A 87 23.60 -0.59 1.60
N TYR A 88 23.27 -1.60 0.80
CA TYR A 88 23.90 -2.91 0.92
C TYR A 88 25.32 -2.98 0.33
N LEU A 89 25.65 -2.17 -0.68
CA LEU A 89 27.04 -2.00 -1.14
C LEU A 89 27.91 -1.36 -0.04
N SER A 90 27.37 -0.38 0.69
CA SER A 90 28.07 0.23 1.82
C SER A 90 28.23 -0.76 2.99
N ASP A 91 27.22 -1.61 3.24
CA ASP A 91 27.32 -2.70 4.23
C ASP A 91 28.46 -3.67 3.89
N ALA A 92 28.68 -3.97 2.60
CA ALA A 92 29.78 -4.79 2.11
C ALA A 92 31.14 -4.06 2.06
N GLY A 93 31.19 -2.77 2.38
CA GLY A 93 32.43 -1.98 2.42
C GLY A 93 32.87 -1.41 1.06
N HIS A 94 31.95 -1.29 0.11
CA HIS A 94 32.15 -0.56 -1.14
C HIS A 94 31.68 0.90 -1.02
N ILE A 95 32.02 1.72 -2.01
CA ILE A 95 31.71 3.14 -2.04
C ILE A 95 30.63 3.38 -3.12
N PRO A 96 29.33 3.39 -2.75
CA PRO A 96 28.27 3.70 -3.71
C PRO A 96 28.26 5.21 -4.03
N VAL A 97 28.04 5.55 -5.30
CA VAL A 97 27.85 6.92 -5.78
C VAL A 97 26.49 6.99 -6.45
N VAL A 98 25.48 7.46 -5.71
CA VAL A 98 24.10 7.56 -6.17
C VAL A 98 23.87 8.89 -6.87
N LEU A 99 23.38 8.83 -8.10
CA LEU A 99 23.09 9.99 -8.95
C LEU A 99 21.58 10.05 -9.20
N GLU A 100 20.89 10.98 -8.54
CA GLU A 100 19.45 11.20 -8.72
C GLU A 100 19.19 12.31 -9.71
N ALA A 101 18.30 12.08 -10.68
CA ALA A 101 18.04 13.02 -11.74
C ALA A 101 17.27 14.27 -11.29
N ARG A 102 16.47 14.15 -10.22
CA ARG A 102 15.60 15.22 -9.70
C ARG A 102 16.15 15.81 -8.40
N ASP A 103 15.44 16.81 -7.88
CA ASP A 103 15.67 17.40 -6.57
C ASP A 103 14.84 16.73 -5.46
N VAL A 104 14.52 15.44 -5.61
CA VAL A 104 13.70 14.68 -4.65
C VAL A 104 14.08 13.20 -4.64
N LEU A 105 14.13 12.60 -3.46
CA LEU A 105 14.41 11.17 -3.28
C LEU A 105 13.17 10.30 -3.53
N GLY A 106 13.37 9.00 -3.73
CA GLY A 106 12.31 7.99 -3.65
C GLY A 106 11.72 7.56 -4.98
N GLY A 107 11.93 8.29 -6.07
CA GLY A 107 11.43 7.86 -7.39
C GLY A 107 9.89 7.84 -7.40
N LYS A 108 9.30 6.64 -7.47
CA LYS A 108 7.84 6.43 -7.41
C LYS A 108 7.23 6.64 -6.02
N VAL A 109 8.03 6.66 -4.96
CA VAL A 109 7.58 7.00 -3.60
C VAL A 109 7.86 8.46 -3.23
N ALA A 110 8.26 9.30 -4.19
CA ALA A 110 8.59 10.70 -3.92
C ALA A 110 7.37 11.50 -3.43
N ALA A 111 7.62 12.53 -2.64
CA ALA A 111 6.63 13.47 -2.14
C ALA A 111 7.23 14.88 -2.11
N TRP A 112 6.38 15.90 -2.16
CA TRP A 112 6.75 17.31 -2.12
C TRP A 112 5.84 18.07 -1.16
N LYS A 113 6.33 19.18 -0.62
CA LYS A 113 5.50 20.14 0.13
C LYS A 113 5.03 21.24 -0.82
N ASP A 114 3.77 21.63 -0.71
CA ASP A 114 3.26 22.84 -1.37
C ASP A 114 3.62 24.11 -0.57
N GLU A 115 3.09 25.26 -1.01
CA GLU A 115 3.33 26.57 -0.39
C GLU A 115 2.73 26.68 1.03
N ASP A 116 1.68 25.90 1.32
CA ASP A 116 1.01 25.86 2.62
C ASP A 116 1.74 24.92 3.61
N GLY A 117 2.69 24.12 3.11
CA GLY A 117 3.49 23.17 3.88
C GLY A 117 2.88 21.77 3.94
N ASP A 118 1.81 21.51 3.18
CA ASP A 118 1.15 20.22 3.12
C ASP A 118 1.86 19.30 2.11
N TRP A 119 1.93 18.01 2.46
CA TRP A 119 2.58 17.02 1.62
C TRP A 119 1.62 16.45 0.57
N TYR A 120 2.10 16.35 -0.66
CA TYR A 120 1.48 15.55 -1.71
C TYR A 120 2.47 14.51 -2.24
N GLU A 121 1.98 13.28 -2.40
CA GLU A 121 2.79 12.12 -2.76
C GLU A 121 2.59 11.71 -4.21
N THR A 122 3.57 11.00 -4.78
CA THR A 122 3.47 10.42 -6.13
C THR A 122 2.35 9.36 -6.21
N GLY A 123 2.04 8.68 -5.11
CA GLY A 123 0.99 7.68 -5.03
C GLY A 123 0.76 7.20 -3.60
N LEU A 124 -0.37 6.54 -3.37
CA LEU A 124 -0.70 5.93 -2.09
C LEU A 124 0.05 4.60 -1.93
N HIS A 125 0.98 4.52 -0.98
CA HIS A 125 1.80 3.34 -0.75
C HIS A 125 1.37 2.57 0.50
N ILE A 126 1.17 1.26 0.34
CA ILE A 126 0.81 0.35 1.45
C ILE A 126 1.96 -0.63 1.68
N PHE A 127 2.35 -0.79 2.94
CA PHE A 127 3.32 -1.79 3.36
C PHE A 127 2.59 -3.04 3.86
N PHE A 128 2.96 -4.20 3.33
CA PHE A 128 2.38 -5.48 3.74
C PHE A 128 3.30 -6.23 4.72
N GLY A 129 2.71 -7.10 5.53
CA GLY A 129 3.46 -8.05 6.36
C GLY A 129 4.36 -8.95 5.54
N ALA A 130 3.88 -9.41 4.38
CA ALA A 130 4.60 -10.30 3.47
C ALA A 130 5.72 -9.62 2.64
N TYR A 131 6.27 -8.49 3.13
CA TYR A 131 7.39 -7.77 2.52
C TYR A 131 8.68 -7.96 3.35
N PRO A 132 9.25 -9.18 3.40
CA PRO A 132 10.32 -9.52 4.35
C PRO A 132 11.56 -8.63 4.21
N ASN A 133 11.98 -8.34 2.97
CA ASN A 133 13.12 -7.45 2.70
C ASN A 133 12.88 -6.02 3.21
N MET A 134 11.63 -5.54 3.15
CA MET A 134 11.28 -4.22 3.65
C MET A 134 11.23 -4.20 5.17
N GLN A 135 10.61 -5.21 5.79
CA GLN A 135 10.60 -5.36 7.26
C GLN A 135 12.04 -5.41 7.80
N ARG A 136 12.92 -6.18 7.13
CA ARG A 136 14.34 -6.25 7.46
C ARG A 136 15.03 -4.89 7.33
N LEU A 137 14.84 -4.19 6.21
CA LEU A 137 15.44 -2.88 5.98
C LEU A 137 15.02 -1.87 7.07
N PHE A 138 13.74 -1.82 7.43
CA PHE A 138 13.24 -0.95 8.51
C PHE A 138 13.89 -1.28 9.86
N LYS A 139 14.08 -2.58 10.17
CA LYS A 139 14.75 -3.02 11.40
C LYS A 139 16.23 -2.65 11.42
N GLU A 140 16.93 -2.82 10.30
CA GLU A 140 18.36 -2.47 10.16
C GLU A 140 18.64 -0.98 10.29
N LEU A 141 17.72 -0.14 9.81
CA LEU A 141 17.79 1.31 9.92
C LEU A 141 17.21 1.83 11.26
N ASN A 142 16.70 0.94 12.11
CA ASN A 142 16.05 1.28 13.38
C ASN A 142 14.89 2.28 13.21
N ILE A 143 14.01 2.01 12.25
CA ILE A 143 12.84 2.85 11.92
C ILE A 143 11.53 2.04 11.86
N SER A 144 11.48 0.85 12.44
CA SER A 144 10.30 -0.03 12.42
C SER A 144 9.05 0.59 13.04
N ASP A 145 9.22 1.55 13.95
CA ASP A 145 8.15 2.33 14.59
C ASP A 145 7.44 3.29 13.61
N ARG A 146 8.04 3.60 12.46
CA ARG A 146 7.45 4.45 11.42
C ARG A 146 6.36 3.75 10.61
N LEU A 147 6.18 2.43 10.78
CA LEU A 147 5.10 1.66 10.16
C LEU A 147 3.88 1.63 11.07
N GLN A 148 2.84 2.37 10.67
CA GLN A 148 1.56 2.45 11.35
C GLN A 148 0.62 1.31 10.90
N TRP A 149 0.70 0.19 11.60
CA TRP A 149 -0.11 -0.99 11.32
C TRP A 149 -1.59 -0.76 11.59
N LYS A 150 -2.46 -1.21 10.68
CA LYS A 150 -3.92 -1.09 10.80
C LYS A 150 -4.56 -2.42 11.19
N SER A 151 -5.88 -2.43 11.37
CA SER A 151 -6.63 -3.65 11.64
C SER A 151 -6.40 -4.66 10.52
N HIS A 152 -6.42 -5.95 10.85
CA HIS A 152 -6.28 -6.98 9.83
C HIS A 152 -7.62 -7.18 9.12
N SER A 153 -7.91 -6.27 8.20
CA SER A 153 -9.19 -6.19 7.49
C SER A 153 -9.01 -5.62 6.09
N MET A 154 -9.84 -6.08 5.15
CA MET A 154 -9.98 -5.46 3.83
C MET A 154 -11.39 -4.91 3.70
N ILE A 155 -11.51 -3.60 3.48
CA ILE A 155 -12.80 -2.88 3.46
C ILE A 155 -13.09 -2.48 2.01
N PHE A 156 -14.28 -2.81 1.53
CA PHE A 156 -14.76 -2.55 0.18
C PHE A 156 -16.00 -1.67 0.23
N ALA A 157 -16.07 -0.68 -0.66
CA ALA A 157 -17.29 0.12 -0.82
C ALA A 157 -18.33 -0.68 -1.62
N MET A 158 -19.60 -0.57 -1.22
CA MET A 158 -20.70 -1.25 -1.91
C MET A 158 -21.21 -0.38 -3.07
N GLN A 159 -21.04 -0.84 -4.31
CA GLN A 159 -21.47 -0.09 -5.49
C GLN A 159 -22.99 0.13 -5.50
N ASP A 160 -23.75 -0.92 -5.16
CA ASP A 160 -25.22 -0.89 -5.16
C ASP A 160 -25.83 -0.19 -3.94
N LYS A 161 -25.02 0.16 -2.94
CA LYS A 161 -25.46 0.77 -1.68
C LYS A 161 -24.57 1.95 -1.27
N PRO A 162 -24.80 3.14 -1.84
CA PRO A 162 -23.97 4.31 -1.58
C PRO A 162 -23.82 4.62 -0.08
N GLY A 163 -22.57 4.67 0.40
CA GLY A 163 -22.24 4.93 1.80
C GLY A 163 -22.14 3.69 2.69
N GLU A 164 -22.47 2.50 2.18
CA GLU A 164 -22.24 1.23 2.86
C GLU A 164 -20.89 0.60 2.47
N PHE A 165 -20.32 -0.15 3.41
CA PHE A 165 -19.03 -0.82 3.25
C PHE A 165 -19.13 -2.26 3.72
N SER A 166 -18.62 -3.17 2.90
CA SER A 166 -18.39 -4.55 3.30
C SER A 166 -16.94 -4.77 3.70
N ARG A 167 -16.67 -5.86 4.44
CA ARG A 167 -15.33 -6.15 4.92
C ARG A 167 -15.03 -7.64 4.99
N PHE A 168 -13.76 -7.97 4.73
CA PHE A 168 -13.17 -9.25 5.10
C PHE A 168 -12.33 -9.02 6.36
N GLU A 169 -12.80 -9.54 7.50
CA GLU A 169 -12.07 -9.47 8.77
C GLU A 169 -11.27 -10.76 8.99
N PHE A 170 -9.96 -10.63 9.15
CA PHE A 170 -9.05 -11.75 9.32
C PHE A 170 -8.87 -12.00 10.83
N PRO A 171 -9.42 -13.09 11.39
CA PRO A 171 -9.22 -13.42 12.78
C PRO A 171 -7.75 -13.76 13.05
N ASP A 172 -7.32 -13.56 14.29
CA ASP A 172 -5.95 -13.80 14.72
C ASP A 172 -5.69 -15.31 14.93
N ILE A 173 -5.64 -16.04 13.83
CA ILE A 173 -5.34 -17.48 13.73
C ILE A 173 -4.36 -17.70 12.55
N PRO A 174 -3.66 -18.86 12.47
CA PRO A 174 -2.71 -19.12 11.39
C PRO A 174 -3.30 -18.98 9.98
N ALA A 175 -2.47 -18.57 9.03
CA ALA A 175 -2.81 -18.67 7.62
C ALA A 175 -2.76 -20.15 7.16
N PRO A 176 -3.58 -20.58 6.18
CA PRO A 176 -4.58 -19.79 5.45
C PRO A 176 -5.95 -19.69 6.14
N TRP A 177 -6.12 -20.26 7.34
CA TRP A 177 -7.43 -20.36 8.01
C TRP A 177 -8.07 -19.02 8.32
N ASN A 178 -7.26 -18.01 8.65
CA ASN A 178 -7.72 -16.64 8.82
C ASN A 178 -8.44 -16.10 7.56
N GLY A 179 -7.89 -16.30 6.37
CA GLY A 179 -8.48 -15.91 5.10
C GLY A 179 -9.75 -16.69 4.77
N VAL A 180 -9.74 -18.00 5.01
CA VAL A 180 -10.93 -18.86 4.83
C VAL A 180 -12.08 -18.35 5.70
N ILE A 181 -11.83 -18.08 6.98
CA ILE A 181 -12.87 -17.54 7.87
C ILE A 181 -13.32 -16.15 7.44
N ALA A 182 -12.41 -15.29 6.96
CA ALA A 182 -12.76 -13.97 6.46
C ALA A 182 -13.75 -14.04 5.28
N ILE A 183 -13.50 -14.93 4.30
CA ILE A 183 -14.37 -15.18 3.16
C ILE A 183 -15.71 -15.77 3.60
N LEU A 184 -15.70 -16.76 4.50
CA LEU A 184 -16.93 -17.40 4.97
C LEU A 184 -17.82 -16.43 5.75
N ARG A 185 -17.25 -15.54 6.57
CA ARG A 185 -18.00 -14.54 7.36
C ARG A 185 -18.59 -13.41 6.52
N ASN A 186 -18.01 -13.07 5.38
CA ASN A 186 -18.54 -12.03 4.51
C ASN A 186 -19.75 -12.56 3.71
N ASN A 187 -20.93 -11.96 3.88
CA ASN A 187 -22.16 -12.41 3.21
C ASN A 187 -22.72 -11.40 2.20
N GLU A 188 -22.01 -10.30 1.96
CA GLU A 188 -22.49 -9.20 1.12
C GLU A 188 -21.79 -9.17 -0.23
N MET A 189 -20.50 -9.51 -0.28
CA MET A 189 -19.70 -9.52 -1.52
C MET A 189 -19.86 -10.80 -2.33
N LEU A 190 -19.96 -11.96 -1.66
CA LEU A 190 -19.99 -13.28 -2.30
C LEU A 190 -21.14 -14.14 -1.75
N SER A 191 -21.93 -14.72 -2.64
CA SER A 191 -22.91 -15.76 -2.33
C SER A 191 -22.24 -17.09 -2.02
N TRP A 192 -22.98 -18.01 -1.38
CA TRP A 192 -22.47 -19.35 -1.05
C TRP A 192 -21.98 -20.16 -2.27
N PRO A 193 -22.73 -20.22 -3.40
CA PRO A 193 -22.24 -20.89 -4.60
C PRO A 193 -20.94 -20.28 -5.14
N GLU A 194 -20.84 -18.95 -5.17
CA GLU A 194 -19.64 -18.22 -5.61
C GLU A 194 -18.43 -18.53 -4.71
N LYS A 195 -18.62 -18.58 -3.38
CA LYS A 195 -17.55 -18.97 -2.43
C LYS A 195 -17.02 -20.37 -2.70
N ILE A 196 -17.89 -21.33 -2.98
CA ILE A 196 -17.50 -22.72 -3.25
C ILE A 196 -16.73 -22.80 -4.56
N GLN A 197 -17.25 -22.19 -5.63
CA GLN A 197 -16.58 -22.20 -6.94
C GLN A 197 -15.24 -21.47 -6.90
N PHE A 198 -15.17 -20.35 -6.19
CA PHE A 198 -13.92 -19.62 -5.98
C PHE A 198 -12.89 -20.48 -5.22
N ALA A 199 -13.30 -21.15 -4.14
CA ALA A 199 -12.42 -22.04 -3.40
C ALA A 199 -11.89 -23.19 -4.28
N ILE A 200 -12.76 -23.83 -5.07
CA ILE A 200 -12.38 -24.89 -6.02
C ILE A 200 -11.40 -24.35 -7.07
N GLY A 201 -11.67 -23.17 -7.62
CA GLY A 201 -10.84 -22.55 -8.64
C GLY A 201 -9.41 -22.27 -8.18
N LEU A 202 -9.22 -21.92 -6.89
CA LEU A 202 -7.90 -21.67 -6.29
C LEU A 202 -7.13 -22.94 -5.91
N LEU A 203 -7.78 -24.11 -5.80
CA LEU A 203 -7.12 -25.35 -5.34
C LEU A 203 -5.86 -25.71 -6.14
N PRO A 204 -5.84 -25.63 -7.49
CA PRO A 204 -4.63 -25.94 -8.25
C PRO A 204 -3.43 -25.05 -7.87
N ALA A 205 -3.65 -23.75 -7.66
CA ALA A 205 -2.58 -22.84 -7.25
C ALA A 205 -2.03 -23.18 -5.86
N ILE A 206 -2.90 -23.59 -4.94
CA ILE A 206 -2.50 -23.99 -3.58
C ILE A 206 -1.73 -25.33 -3.60
N ILE A 207 -2.17 -26.29 -4.42
CA ILE A 207 -1.60 -27.65 -4.46
C ILE A 207 -0.28 -27.68 -5.22
N PHE A 208 -0.21 -27.03 -6.38
CA PHE A 208 0.95 -27.12 -7.29
C PHE A 208 1.99 -26.02 -7.06
N GLY A 209 1.68 -25.03 -6.21
CA GLY A 209 2.64 -24.05 -5.72
C GLY A 209 3.24 -23.15 -6.80
N GLN A 210 4.49 -22.72 -6.59
CA GLN A 210 5.12 -21.64 -7.36
C GLN A 210 5.24 -21.93 -8.86
N LYS A 211 5.55 -23.18 -9.23
CA LYS A 211 5.66 -23.57 -10.65
C LYS A 211 4.34 -23.36 -11.39
N TYR A 212 3.22 -23.72 -10.77
CA TYR A 212 1.90 -23.49 -11.36
C TYR A 212 1.61 -21.99 -11.51
N VAL A 213 1.98 -21.16 -10.52
CA VAL A 213 1.80 -19.70 -10.58
C VAL A 213 2.54 -19.10 -11.77
N GLU A 214 3.78 -19.52 -12.02
CA GLU A 214 4.59 -19.08 -13.16
C GLU A 214 3.96 -19.50 -14.50
N GLU A 215 3.41 -20.71 -14.59
CA GLU A 215 2.71 -21.18 -15.79
C GLU A 215 1.41 -20.41 -16.10
N GLN A 216 0.88 -19.62 -15.16
CA GLN A 216 -0.32 -18.81 -15.39
C GLN A 216 -0.02 -17.40 -15.93
N ASP A 217 1.24 -17.07 -16.22
CA ASP A 217 1.62 -15.72 -16.68
C ASP A 217 1.05 -15.35 -18.07
N GLU A 218 0.75 -16.36 -18.88
CA GLU A 218 0.15 -16.21 -20.22
C GLU A 218 -1.35 -15.91 -20.18
N LEU A 219 -2.00 -16.06 -19.01
CA LEU A 219 -3.42 -15.81 -18.84
C LEU A 219 -3.66 -14.51 -18.10
N THR A 220 -4.59 -13.72 -18.61
CA THR A 220 -5.16 -12.60 -17.86
C THR A 220 -5.96 -13.13 -16.67
N VAL A 221 -6.19 -12.30 -15.65
CA VAL A 221 -7.01 -12.66 -14.49
C VAL A 221 -8.38 -13.13 -14.95
N THR A 222 -9.02 -12.42 -15.87
CA THR A 222 -10.36 -12.77 -16.36
C THR A 222 -10.37 -14.08 -17.14
N GLN A 223 -9.40 -14.32 -18.02
CA GLN A 223 -9.28 -15.60 -18.73
C GLN A 223 -9.05 -16.78 -17.77
N TRP A 224 -8.22 -16.59 -16.76
CA TRP A 224 -7.97 -17.62 -15.75
C TRP A 224 -9.23 -17.92 -14.93
N MET A 225 -9.96 -16.90 -14.47
CA MET A 225 -11.21 -17.09 -13.72
C MET A 225 -12.24 -17.88 -14.52
N GLN A 226 -12.41 -17.54 -15.81
CA GLN A 226 -13.29 -18.26 -16.72
C GLN A 226 -12.87 -19.73 -16.89
N LYS A 227 -11.57 -19.97 -17.11
CA LYS A 227 -11.00 -21.32 -17.23
C LYS A 227 -11.24 -22.17 -15.99
N GLN A 228 -11.18 -21.57 -14.81
CA GLN A 228 -11.41 -22.25 -13.53
C GLN A 228 -12.88 -22.38 -13.14
N GLY A 229 -13.81 -21.88 -13.97
CA GLY A 229 -15.24 -21.93 -13.70
C GLY A 229 -15.68 -21.00 -12.55
N VAL A 230 -14.88 -19.98 -12.24
CA VAL A 230 -15.24 -18.96 -11.25
C VAL A 230 -16.25 -17.99 -11.88
N PRO A 231 -17.38 -17.67 -11.23
CA PRO A 231 -18.38 -16.76 -11.79
C PRO A 231 -17.80 -15.38 -12.13
N SER A 232 -18.24 -14.80 -13.25
CA SER A 232 -17.80 -13.47 -13.70
C SER A 232 -18.04 -12.39 -12.65
N ARG A 233 -19.13 -12.49 -11.88
CA ARG A 233 -19.40 -11.56 -10.79
C ARG A 233 -18.30 -11.52 -9.72
N VAL A 234 -17.62 -12.64 -9.44
CA VAL A 234 -16.49 -12.66 -8.49
C VAL A 234 -15.31 -11.87 -9.07
N ASN A 235 -15.06 -12.02 -10.38
CA ASN A 235 -14.05 -11.23 -11.09
C ASN A 235 -14.37 -9.73 -10.98
N ASP A 236 -15.63 -9.36 -11.18
CA ASP A 236 -16.06 -7.96 -11.25
C ASP A 236 -16.10 -7.28 -9.87
N GLU A 237 -16.61 -7.97 -8.84
CA GLU A 237 -16.75 -7.44 -7.48
C GLU A 237 -15.42 -7.39 -6.71
N VAL A 238 -14.55 -8.40 -6.90
CA VAL A 238 -13.33 -8.55 -6.09
C VAL A 238 -12.07 -8.27 -6.90
N PHE A 239 -11.95 -8.86 -8.09
CA PHE A 239 -10.68 -8.85 -8.83
C PHE A 239 -10.46 -7.58 -9.65
N ILE A 240 -11.51 -6.82 -10.02
CA ILE A 240 -11.32 -5.45 -10.54
C ILE A 240 -10.61 -4.58 -9.51
N ALA A 241 -11.06 -4.62 -8.25
CA ALA A 241 -10.45 -3.85 -7.17
C ALA A 241 -9.00 -4.29 -6.93
N MET A 242 -8.74 -5.60 -6.88
CA MET A 242 -7.41 -6.15 -6.68
C MET A 242 -6.46 -5.81 -7.85
N ALA A 243 -6.91 -5.92 -9.10
CA ALA A 243 -6.10 -5.64 -10.27
C ALA A 243 -5.68 -4.16 -10.33
N LYS A 244 -6.62 -3.26 -10.08
CA LYS A 244 -6.37 -1.81 -10.01
C LYS A 244 -5.45 -1.45 -8.86
N ALA A 245 -5.59 -2.11 -7.71
CA ALA A 245 -4.72 -1.87 -6.56
C ALA A 245 -3.26 -2.33 -6.80
N LEU A 246 -3.07 -3.45 -7.50
CA LEU A 246 -1.73 -4.03 -7.71
C LEU A 246 -0.96 -3.39 -8.88
N ASN A 247 -1.64 -3.07 -9.98
CA ASN A 247 -0.97 -2.65 -11.21
C ASN A 247 -1.72 -1.54 -12.00
N PHE A 248 -2.77 -0.95 -11.42
CA PHE A 248 -3.53 0.17 -12.01
C PHE A 248 -4.21 -0.14 -13.36
N ILE A 249 -4.42 -1.41 -13.67
CA ILE A 249 -5.10 -1.89 -14.89
C ILE A 249 -6.26 -2.84 -14.55
N ASN A 250 -7.12 -3.11 -15.52
CA ASN A 250 -8.26 -4.01 -15.37
C ASN A 250 -7.82 -5.49 -15.39
N PRO A 251 -8.64 -6.41 -14.85
CA PRO A 251 -8.31 -7.84 -14.81
C PRO A 251 -8.23 -8.50 -16.21
N ASP A 252 -8.82 -7.87 -17.23
CA ASP A 252 -8.70 -8.29 -18.63
C ASP A 252 -7.29 -8.04 -19.22
N ASP A 253 -6.49 -7.18 -18.58
CA ASP A 253 -5.14 -6.81 -19.03
C ASP A 253 -4.05 -7.30 -18.05
N LEU A 254 -4.44 -7.68 -16.82
CA LEU A 254 -3.51 -8.10 -15.78
C LEU A 254 -3.20 -9.59 -15.87
N SER A 255 -1.92 -9.96 -15.88
CA SER A 255 -1.49 -11.36 -15.74
C SER A 255 -1.95 -11.98 -14.42
N MET A 256 -2.46 -13.21 -14.47
CA MET A 256 -2.91 -13.95 -13.28
C MET A 256 -1.74 -14.29 -12.34
N SER A 257 -0.50 -14.37 -12.85
CA SER A 257 0.69 -14.63 -12.02
C SER A 257 0.85 -13.57 -10.91
N VAL A 258 0.48 -12.31 -11.19
CA VAL A 258 0.51 -11.20 -10.23
C VAL A 258 -0.46 -11.45 -9.07
N VAL A 259 -1.69 -11.84 -9.39
CA VAL A 259 -2.75 -12.12 -8.40
C VAL A 259 -2.40 -13.35 -7.57
N LEU A 260 -1.99 -14.44 -8.21
CA LEU A 260 -1.63 -15.68 -7.52
C LEU A 260 -0.40 -15.49 -6.63
N THR A 261 0.58 -14.68 -7.05
CA THR A 261 1.74 -14.34 -6.21
C THR A 261 1.30 -13.59 -4.95
N ALA A 262 0.40 -12.61 -5.08
CA ALA A 262 -0.14 -11.87 -3.94
C ALA A 262 -0.94 -12.78 -3.00
N LEU A 263 -1.82 -13.63 -3.54
CA LEU A 263 -2.61 -14.58 -2.75
C LEU A 263 -1.72 -15.61 -2.05
N ASN A 264 -0.71 -16.16 -2.73
CA ASN A 264 0.21 -17.14 -2.16
C ASN A 264 0.92 -16.56 -0.92
N ARG A 265 1.39 -15.31 -1.01
CA ARG A 265 1.97 -14.60 0.13
C ARG A 265 0.99 -14.40 1.29
N PHE A 266 -0.28 -14.12 0.99
CA PHE A 266 -1.33 -13.96 2.01
C PHE A 266 -1.73 -15.28 2.67
N LEU A 267 -1.58 -16.40 1.96
CA LEU A 267 -1.91 -17.74 2.44
C LEU A 267 -0.78 -18.37 3.27
N GLN A 268 0.48 -17.95 3.06
CA GLN A 268 1.64 -18.49 3.77
C GLN A 268 1.87 -17.86 5.15
N GLU A 269 1.59 -16.57 5.30
CA GLU A 269 1.94 -15.83 6.52
C GLU A 269 0.70 -15.34 7.27
N ARG A 270 0.63 -15.64 8.59
CA ARG A 270 -0.48 -15.23 9.49
C ARG A 270 -0.84 -13.75 9.36
N HIS A 271 0.16 -12.88 9.19
CA HIS A 271 -0.03 -11.43 9.06
C HIS A 271 0.42 -10.91 7.69
N GLY A 272 0.58 -11.78 6.68
CA GLY A 272 1.10 -11.41 5.36
C GLY A 272 0.28 -10.33 4.66
N SER A 273 -1.05 -10.42 4.75
CA SER A 273 -2.00 -9.45 4.19
C SER A 273 -2.32 -8.26 5.10
N LYS A 274 -1.73 -8.19 6.30
CA LYS A 274 -1.93 -7.03 7.19
C LYS A 274 -1.21 -5.83 6.60
N MET A 275 -1.83 -4.66 6.71
CA MET A 275 -1.40 -3.43 6.06
C MET A 275 -0.86 -2.42 7.08
N ALA A 276 0.14 -1.64 6.66
CA ALA A 276 0.67 -0.49 7.36
C ALA A 276 0.83 0.70 6.41
N PHE A 277 0.73 1.90 6.98
CA PHE A 277 1.09 3.17 6.34
C PHE A 277 2.41 3.67 6.92
N LEU A 278 3.15 4.45 6.16
CA LEU A 278 4.29 5.19 6.70
C LEU A 278 3.77 6.39 7.51
N ASP A 279 4.43 6.72 8.61
CA ASP A 279 4.04 7.81 9.53
C ASP A 279 4.28 9.23 8.99
N GLY A 280 4.56 9.38 7.70
CA GLY A 280 4.75 10.63 6.99
C GLY A 280 5.41 10.43 5.63
N ALA A 281 5.84 11.54 5.02
CA ALA A 281 6.33 11.56 3.65
C ALA A 281 7.57 10.65 3.43
N PRO A 282 7.56 9.73 2.44
CA PRO A 282 8.65 8.78 2.23
C PRO A 282 10.05 9.37 2.02
N PRO A 283 10.24 10.53 1.34
CA PRO A 283 11.57 11.13 1.22
C PRO A 283 12.26 11.36 2.57
N GLU A 284 11.54 11.89 3.56
CA GLU A 284 12.07 12.16 4.90
C GLU A 284 12.00 10.92 5.81
N ARG A 285 10.89 10.17 5.75
CA ARG A 285 10.59 9.11 6.71
C ARG A 285 11.20 7.75 6.34
N LEU A 286 11.59 7.52 5.09
CA LEU A 286 12.18 6.26 4.63
C LEU A 286 13.48 6.47 3.83
N CYS A 287 13.47 7.34 2.83
CA CYS A 287 14.62 7.49 1.93
C CYS A 287 15.82 8.14 2.63
N GLN A 288 15.61 9.19 3.42
CA GLN A 288 16.69 9.89 4.13
C GLN A 288 17.47 8.96 5.08
N PRO A 289 16.85 8.11 5.93
CA PRO A 289 17.58 7.11 6.71
C PRO A 289 18.49 6.19 5.88
N MET A 290 18.07 5.80 4.67
CA MET A 290 18.92 5.00 3.78
C MET A 290 20.13 5.79 3.28
N VAL A 291 19.92 7.08 2.96
CA VAL A 291 20.99 8.01 2.56
C VAL A 291 21.99 8.23 3.68
N ASP A 292 21.51 8.54 4.88
CA ASP A 292 22.35 8.75 6.07
C ASP A 292 23.20 7.49 6.37
N HIS A 293 22.63 6.31 6.15
CA HIS A 293 23.32 5.04 6.37
C HIS A 293 24.51 4.84 5.43
N PHE A 294 24.36 5.02 4.11
CA PHE A 294 25.49 4.79 3.20
C PHE A 294 26.47 5.97 3.19
N THR A 295 26.01 7.20 3.43
CA THR A 295 26.88 8.40 3.45
C THR A 295 27.79 8.43 4.68
N SER A 296 27.31 8.00 5.86
CA SER A 296 28.16 7.80 7.05
C SER A 296 29.24 6.73 6.87
N ARG A 297 29.13 5.91 5.81
CA ARG A 297 30.09 4.87 5.42
C ARG A 297 30.91 5.25 4.18
N GLY A 298 30.92 6.54 3.82
CA GLY A 298 31.73 7.08 2.74
C GLY A 298 31.09 7.03 1.35
N GLY A 299 29.83 6.57 1.22
CA GLY A 299 29.08 6.69 -0.02
C GLY A 299 28.69 8.14 -0.34
N GLU A 300 28.36 8.41 -1.60
CA GLU A 300 28.03 9.74 -2.11
C GLU A 300 26.58 9.75 -2.64
N LEU A 301 25.84 10.82 -2.38
CA LEU A 301 24.56 11.14 -3.04
C LEU A 301 24.73 12.46 -3.80
N ARG A 302 24.30 12.49 -5.07
CA ARG A 302 24.23 13.72 -5.87
C ARG A 302 22.83 13.87 -6.45
N MET A 303 22.14 14.92 -6.04
CA MET A 303 20.85 15.32 -6.59
C MET A 303 21.04 16.11 -7.88
N ASN A 304 19.98 16.27 -8.67
CA ASN A 304 20.01 17.02 -9.94
C ASN A 304 21.09 16.53 -10.93
N ALA A 305 21.44 15.24 -10.85
CA ALA A 305 22.52 14.59 -11.58
C ALA A 305 21.97 13.58 -12.61
N ARG A 306 21.21 14.07 -13.60
CA ARG A 306 20.66 13.23 -14.67
C ARG A 306 21.78 12.66 -15.55
N ILE A 307 21.89 11.34 -15.60
CA ILE A 307 22.77 10.65 -16.56
C ILE A 307 22.28 10.90 -17.98
N LYS A 308 23.19 11.34 -18.85
CA LYS A 308 22.91 11.61 -20.27
C LYS A 308 23.38 10.49 -21.20
N GLN A 309 24.48 9.83 -20.85
CA GLN A 309 25.11 8.83 -21.68
C GLN A 309 25.89 7.83 -20.81
N ILE A 310 25.90 6.57 -21.23
CA ILE A 310 26.80 5.54 -20.72
C ILE A 310 27.90 5.38 -21.76
N VAL A 311 29.12 5.78 -21.42
CA VAL A 311 30.27 5.64 -22.32
C VAL A 311 30.76 4.19 -22.24
N LEU A 312 30.90 3.57 -23.41
CA LEU A 312 31.51 2.26 -23.56
C LEU A 312 33.00 2.43 -23.89
N ASN A 313 33.81 1.45 -23.50
CA ASN A 313 35.25 1.43 -23.81
C ASN A 313 35.52 1.15 -25.29
#